data_AF-A0A1V5H1F2-F1
#
_entry.id   AF-A0A1V5H1F2-F1
#
_cell.length_a   1.000
_cell.length_b   1.000
_cell.length_c   1.000
_cell.angle_alpha   90.00
_cell.angle_beta   90.00
_cell.angle_gamma   90.00
#
_symmetry.space_group_name_H-M   'P 1'
#
loop_
_entity.id
_entity.type
_entity.pdbx_description
1 polymer ?
#
loop_
_entity_poly.entity_id
_entity_poly.type
_entity_poly.pdbx_seq_one_letter_code
_entity_poly.pdbx_strand_id
1 'polypeptide(L)'
;MTARAQVVQLVRRDALAVPGEALIRSEDGYFVYTVNDDIVHRNPVSLGIPGNALHEVLDGVSEGDLVVIRGLAGLRPGARVRIAKGEASPEK
;
A
#
# COMPACT_ATOMS: atom_id res chain seq x y z
N MET A 1 -26.53 28.77 -0.74
CA MET A 1 -25.16 28.20 -0.77
C MET A 1 -25.15 26.97 0.11
N THR A 2 -24.67 25.83 -0.38
CA THR A 2 -24.55 24.59 0.40
C THR A 2 -23.15 24.01 0.20
N ALA A 3 -22.55 23.53 1.28
CA ALA A 3 -21.25 22.85 1.28
C ALA A 3 -21.45 21.39 1.72
N ARG A 4 -20.72 20.45 1.11
CA ARG A 4 -20.71 19.05 1.53
C ARG A 4 -19.77 18.87 2.71
N ALA A 5 -20.31 18.54 3.87
CA ALA A 5 -19.51 18.02 4.98
C ALA A 5 -19.02 16.62 4.59
N GLN A 6 -17.71 16.42 4.56
CA GLN A 6 -17.13 15.08 4.53
C GLN A 6 -16.64 14.73 5.94
N VAL A 7 -17.13 13.61 6.46
CA VAL A 7 -16.69 13.08 7.74
C VAL A 7 -15.35 12.38 7.50
N VAL A 8 -14.27 12.93 8.03
CA VAL A 8 -12.98 12.25 8.08
C VAL A 8 -13.01 11.32 9.29
N GLN A 9 -13.29 10.05 9.01
CA GLN A 9 -13.46 9.01 10.02
C GLN A 9 -12.08 8.56 10.50
N LEU A 10 -11.57 9.22 11.55
CA LEU A 10 -10.43 8.81 12.36
C LEU A 10 -9.06 8.83 11.65
N VAL A 11 -8.33 9.93 11.79
CA VAL A 11 -6.89 9.95 11.49
C VAL A 11 -6.14 9.28 12.64
N ARG A 12 -5.88 7.98 12.54
CA ARG A 12 -4.87 7.33 13.39
C ARG A 12 -3.50 7.81 12.94
N ARG A 13 -2.80 8.53 13.82
CA ARG A 13 -1.48 9.11 13.52
C ARG A 13 -0.37 8.06 13.38
N ASP A 14 -0.62 6.85 13.84
CA ASP A 14 0.32 5.71 13.83
C ASP A 14 -0.27 4.50 13.08
N ALA A 15 -1.16 4.75 12.10
CA ALA A 15 -1.69 3.69 11.25
C ALA A 15 -0.91 3.61 9.95
N LEU A 16 -0.40 2.42 9.65
CA LEU A 16 0.18 2.13 8.35
C LEU A 16 -0.92 2.17 7.29
N ALA A 17 -0.66 2.89 6.20
CA ALA A 17 -1.59 3.00 5.10
C ALA A 17 -0.88 2.67 3.81
N VAL A 18 -1.53 1.86 2.98
CA VAL A 18 -1.01 1.48 1.66
C VAL A 18 -1.92 2.02 0.56
N PRO A 19 -1.38 2.47 -0.57
CA PRO A 19 -2.19 2.84 -1.72
C PRO A 19 -3.06 1.67 -2.17
N GLY A 20 -4.31 1.95 -2.56
CA GLY A 20 -5.19 0.90 -3.11
C GLY A 20 -4.61 0.23 -4.35
N GLU A 21 -3.77 0.94 -5.10
CA GLU A 21 -3.05 0.42 -6.27
C GLU A 21 -2.03 -0.68 -5.91
N ALA A 22 -1.52 -0.73 -4.67
CA ALA A 22 -0.62 -1.77 -4.19
C ALA A 22 -1.35 -3.04 -3.71
N LEU A 23 -2.67 -2.94 -3.47
CA LEU A 23 -3.45 -4.04 -2.94
C LEU A 23 -3.81 -5.03 -4.03
N ILE A 24 -3.43 -6.28 -3.83
CA ILE A 24 -3.81 -7.38 -4.71
C ILE A 24 -4.84 -8.24 -4.00
N ARG A 25 -5.94 -8.52 -4.71
CA ARG A 25 -6.98 -9.43 -4.26
C ARG A 25 -6.63 -10.87 -4.62
N SER A 26 -6.58 -11.75 -3.63
CA SER A 26 -6.47 -13.21 -3.75
C SER A 26 -7.79 -13.88 -3.38
N GLU A 27 -7.86 -15.20 -3.55
CA GLU A 27 -8.97 -16.00 -3.01
C GLU A 27 -9.06 -15.93 -1.48
N ASP A 28 -7.91 -15.86 -0.79
CA ASP A 28 -7.83 -15.84 0.68
C ASP A 28 -7.99 -14.44 1.30
N GLY A 29 -8.10 -13.38 0.50
CA GLY A 29 -8.14 -11.99 0.99
C GLY A 29 -7.21 -11.05 0.24
N TYR A 30 -6.74 -10.00 0.92
CA TYR A 30 -5.83 -9.01 0.33
C TYR A 30 -4.38 -9.28 0.71
N PHE A 31 -3.46 -8.99 -0.20
CA PHE A 31 -2.04 -9.06 0.05
C PHE A 31 -1.32 -7.94 -0.68
N VAL A 32 -0.13 -7.59 -0.20
CA VAL A 32 0.79 -6.67 -0.87
C VAL A 32 2.11 -7.37 -1.17
N TYR A 33 2.88 -6.77 -2.06
CA TYR A 33 4.27 -7.15 -2.26
C TYR A 33 5.18 -6.17 -1.53
N THR A 34 5.94 -6.68 -0.56
CA THR A 34 7.01 -5.94 0.10
C THR A 34 8.34 -6.29 -0.52
N VAL A 35 9.30 -5.37 -0.45
CA VAL A 35 10.67 -5.56 -0.94
C VAL A 35 11.63 -5.55 0.23
N ASN A 36 12.39 -6.62 0.38
CA ASN A 36 13.46 -6.74 1.36
C ASN A 36 14.71 -7.25 0.63
N ASP A 37 15.86 -6.59 0.81
CA ASP A 37 17.11 -6.92 0.10
C ASP A 37 16.97 -7.09 -1.42
N ASP A 38 16.24 -6.18 -2.08
CA ASP A 38 15.90 -6.22 -3.52
C ASP A 38 15.06 -7.46 -3.94
N ILE A 39 14.55 -8.24 -3.00
CA ILE A 39 13.72 -9.43 -3.24
C ILE A 39 12.28 -9.13 -2.84
N VAL A 40 11.35 -9.58 -3.69
CA VAL A 40 9.93 -9.40 -3.44
C VAL A 40 9.36 -10.51 -2.57
N HIS A 41 8.66 -10.11 -1.52
CA HIS A 41 7.92 -10.99 -0.63
C HIS A 41 6.42 -10.70 -0.75
N ARG A 42 5.63 -11.78 -0.85
CA ARG A 42 4.17 -11.70 -0.76
C ARG A 42 3.81 -11.65 0.71
N ASN A 43 3.26 -10.54 1.18
CA ASN A 43 2.77 -10.42 2.54
C ASN A 43 1.24 -10.29 2.55
N PRO A 44 0.50 -11.23 3.15
CA PRO A 44 -0.92 -11.07 3.35
C PRO A 44 -1.17 -9.88 4.28
N VAL A 45 -2.18 -9.07 3.98
CA VAL A 45 -2.49 -7.87 4.77
C VAL A 45 -3.92 -7.88 5.23
N SER A 46 -4.12 -7.44 6.47
CA SER A 46 -5.45 -7.19 7.01
C SER A 46 -5.79 -5.72 6.82
N LEU A 47 -6.80 -5.43 6.00
CA LEU A 47 -7.25 -4.07 5.76
C LEU A 47 -8.18 -3.61 6.87
N GLY A 48 -7.99 -2.37 7.29
CA GLY A 48 -8.85 -1.66 8.24
C GLY A 48 -9.85 -0.78 7.51
N ILE A 49 -9.92 0.49 7.94
CA ILE A 49 -10.86 1.45 7.37
C ILE A 49 -10.45 1.79 5.93
N PRO A 50 -11.35 1.61 4.95
CA PRO A 50 -11.07 2.04 3.58
C PRO A 50 -11.08 3.57 3.52
N GLY A 51 -9.96 4.16 3.10
CA GLY A 51 -9.89 5.57 2.72
C GLY A 51 -10.08 5.76 1.22
N ASN A 52 -10.17 7.01 0.76
CA ASN A 52 -10.44 7.31 -0.66
C ASN A 52 -9.30 6.86 -1.61
N ALA A 53 -8.04 7.04 -1.21
CA ALA A 53 -6.86 6.70 -2.03
C ALA A 53 -5.88 5.76 -1.30
N LEU A 54 -5.91 5.78 0.03
CA LEU A 54 -5.10 4.96 0.90
C LEU A 54 -6.02 4.05 1.70
N HIS A 55 -5.62 2.81 1.88
CA HIS A 55 -6.29 1.86 2.75
C HIS A 55 -5.46 1.66 4.01
N GLU A 56 -6.11 1.73 5.16
CA GLU A 56 -5.48 1.39 6.43
C GLU A 56 -5.10 -0.10 6.44
N VAL A 57 -3.88 -0.40 6.88
CA VAL A 57 -3.38 -1.75 7.11
C VAL A 57 -3.29 -1.96 8.61
N LEU A 58 -4.05 -2.94 9.10
CA LEU A 58 -4.06 -3.34 10.51
C LEU A 58 -2.94 -4.32 10.83
N ASP A 59 -2.57 -5.17 9.86
CA ASP A 59 -1.54 -6.18 10.02
C ASP A 59 -0.92 -6.57 8.67
N GLY A 60 0.35 -7.00 8.69
CA GLY A 60 1.06 -7.51 7.50
C GLY A 60 2.00 -6.52 6.79
N VAL A 61 2.18 -5.31 7.30
CA VAL A 61 3.21 -4.35 6.85
C VAL A 61 3.77 -3.65 8.09
N SER A 62 5.05 -3.28 8.07
CA SER A 62 5.70 -2.49 9.12
C SER A 62 6.19 -1.13 8.62
N GLU A 63 6.42 -0.19 9.55
CA GLU A 63 7.08 1.07 9.21
C GLU A 63 8.46 0.83 8.60
N GLY A 64 8.71 1.46 7.45
CA GLY A 64 9.96 1.28 6.70
C GLY A 64 9.93 0.18 5.63
N ASP A 65 8.88 -0.65 5.60
CA ASP A 65 8.71 -1.62 4.53
C ASP A 65 8.45 -0.94 3.18
N LEU A 66 9.14 -1.41 2.15
CA LEU A 66 8.96 -0.93 0.79
C LEU A 66 7.86 -1.72 0.11
N VAL A 67 6.72 -1.08 -0.13
CA VAL A 67 5.57 -1.68 -0.82
C VAL A 67 5.64 -1.38 -2.32
N VAL A 68 5.40 -2.40 -3.14
CA VAL A 68 5.35 -2.26 -4.60
C VAL A 68 4.00 -1.70 -5.02
N ILE A 69 3.99 -0.53 -5.67
CA ILE A 69 2.78 0.13 -6.18
C ILE A 69 2.64 0.03 -7.72
N ARG A 70 3.71 -0.31 -8.43
CA ARG A 70 3.75 -0.39 -9.90
C ARG A 70 4.47 -1.65 -10.36
N GLY A 71 4.03 -2.23 -11.48
CA GLY A 71 4.64 -3.44 -12.06
C GLY A 71 4.11 -4.77 -11.49
N LEU A 72 3.01 -4.73 -10.72
CA LEU A 72 2.44 -5.91 -10.06
C LEU A 72 2.01 -7.02 -11.03
N ALA A 73 1.60 -6.67 -12.25
CA ALA A 73 1.05 -7.61 -13.23
C ALA A 73 2.04 -8.70 -13.70
N GLY A 74 3.35 -8.50 -13.56
CA GLY A 74 4.39 -9.46 -13.93
C GLY A 74 5.24 -9.95 -12.76
N LEU A 75 4.89 -9.53 -11.55
CA LEU A 75 5.72 -9.68 -10.38
C LEU A 75 5.40 -11.03 -9.70
N ARG A 76 6.45 -11.83 -9.49
CA ARG A 76 6.35 -13.11 -8.77
C ARG A 76 7.04 -13.03 -7.42
N PRO A 77 6.54 -13.73 -6.39
CA PRO A 77 7.27 -13.86 -5.14
C PRO A 77 8.67 -14.43 -5.40
N GLY A 78 9.69 -13.83 -4.78
CA GLY A 78 11.10 -14.17 -5.02
C GLY A 78 11.73 -13.51 -6.25
N ALA A 79 10.99 -12.69 -7.00
CA ALA A 79 11.57 -11.89 -8.06
C ALA A 79 12.50 -10.82 -7.48
N ARG A 80 13.67 -10.63 -8.11
CA ARG A 80 14.50 -9.46 -7.84
C ARG A 80 13.90 -8.25 -8.50
N VAL A 81 13.69 -7.20 -7.72
CA VAL A 81 13.21 -5.91 -8.21
C VAL A 81 14.25 -4.86 -7.89
N ARG A 82 14.42 -3.90 -8.80
CA ARG A 82 15.24 -2.73 -8.52
C ARG A 82 14.32 -1.62 -8.10
N ILE A 83 14.51 -1.11 -6.87
CA ILE A 83 13.76 0.03 -6.39
C ILE A 83 14.17 1.23 -7.24
N ALA A 84 13.31 1.62 -8.18
CA ALA A 84 13.41 2.93 -8.80
C ALA A 84 13.02 3.92 -7.70
N LYS A 85 13.99 4.62 -7.12
CA LYS A 85 13.76 5.69 -6.16
C LYS A 85 12.95 6.76 -6.90
N GLY A 86 11.62 6.66 -6.81
CA GLY A 86 10.71 7.67 -7.30
C GLY A 86 10.93 8.88 -6.43
N GLU A 87 11.74 9.82 -6.92
CA GLU A 87 11.63 11.20 -6.50
C GLU A 87 10.15 11.54 -6.57
N ALA A 88 9.57 11.90 -5.42
CA ALA A 88 8.27 12.53 -5.35
C ALA A 88 8.29 13.65 -6.39
N SER A 89 7.46 13.52 -7.42
CA SER A 89 7.35 14.56 -8.44
C SER A 89 7.02 15.86 -7.71
N PRO A 90 7.90 16.88 -7.72
CA PRO A 90 7.53 18.18 -7.22
C PRO A 90 6.50 18.72 -8.22
N GLU A 91 5.28 18.92 -7.75
CA GLU A 91 4.28 19.62 -8.54
C GLU A 91 4.77 21.07 -8.72
N LYS A 92 4.80 21.53 -9.96
CA LYS A 92 5.37 22.81 -10.39
C LYS A 92 4.29 23.87 -10.54
#